data_AF-A0A1H3VRN8-F1
#
_entry.id   AF-A0A1H3VRN8-F1
#
_cell.length_a   1.000
_cell.length_b   1.000
_cell.length_c   1.000
_cell.angle_alpha   90.00
_cell.angle_beta   90.00
_cell.angle_gamma   90.00
#
_symmetry.space_group_name_H-M   'P 1'
#
loop_
_entity.id
_entity.type
_entity.pdbx_description
1 polymer ?
#
loop_
_entity_poly.entity_id
_entity_poly.type
_entity_poly.pdbx_seq_one_letter_code
_entity_poly.pdbx_strand_id
1 'polypeptide(L)'
;MGLLDSFGMLVSSIIAAIVMLVFAILSFFFTVFIVQIGAGLAGYSPAGDFVVLSAAILSASAIMAGASPMSSLSGLPDTDSRSQ
;
A
#
# COMPACT_ATOMS: atom_id res chain seq x y z
N MET A 1 -6.23 22.20 20.83
CA MET A 1 -5.27 21.19 20.35
C MET A 1 -4.65 20.53 21.57
N GLY A 2 -5.46 19.76 22.30
CA GLY A 2 -5.01 19.16 23.56
C GLY A 2 -4.05 18.01 23.30
N LEU A 3 -3.17 17.71 24.26
CA LEU A 3 -2.24 16.58 24.21
C LEU A 3 -2.96 15.25 23.88
N LEU A 4 -4.19 15.09 24.35
CA LEU A 4 -5.07 13.95 24.06
C LEU A 4 -5.46 13.84 22.57
N ASP A 5 -5.63 14.96 21.87
CA ASP A 5 -5.90 14.97 20.44
C ASP A 5 -4.67 14.51 19.65
N SER A 6 -3.47 14.93 20.08
CA SER A 6 -2.19 14.51 19.47
C SER A 6 -1.90 13.02 19.70
N PHE A 7 -2.17 12.50 20.90
CA PHE A 7 -2.07 11.07 21.17
C PHE A 7 -3.09 10.26 20.36
N GLY A 8 -4.32 10.77 20.20
CA GLY A 8 -5.34 10.17 19.34
C GLY A 8 -4.88 10.06 17.88
N MET A 9 -4.30 11.14 17.33
CA MET A 9 -3.74 11.13 15.97
C MET A 9 -2.53 10.20 15.82
N LEU A 10 -1.69 10.10 16.85
CA LEU A 10 -0.55 9.17 16.81
C LEU A 10 -1.04 7.72 16.78
N VAL A 11 -1.94 7.36 17.68
CA VAL A 11 -2.50 6.00 17.73
C VAL A 11 -3.23 5.66 16.43
N SER A 12 -4.00 6.59 15.85
CA SER A 12 -4.68 6.35 14.57
C SER A 12 -3.71 6.13 13.41
N SER A 13 -2.62 6.91 13.33
CA SER A 13 -1.60 6.74 12.28
C SER A 13 -0.85 5.41 12.40
N ILE A 14 -0.55 4.97 13.62
CA ILE A 14 0.08 3.66 13.88
C ILE A 14 -0.85 2.54 13.43
N ILE A 15 -2.13 2.60 13.79
CA ILE A 15 -3.11 1.60 13.38
C ILE A 15 -3.26 1.59 11.85
N ALA A 16 -3.35 2.75 11.21
CA ALA A 16 -3.43 2.86 9.76
C ALA A 16 -2.19 2.27 9.06
N ALA A 17 -1.00 2.52 9.60
CA ALA A 17 0.25 1.95 9.09
C ALA A 17 0.28 0.42 9.23
N ILE A 18 -0.18 -0.12 10.37
CA ILE A 18 -0.28 -1.58 10.59
C ILE A 18 -1.27 -2.20 9.59
N VAL A 19 -2.44 -1.61 9.39
CA VAL A 19 -3.44 -2.12 8.44
C VAL A 19 -2.90 -2.11 7.01
N MET A 20 -2.27 -1.01 6.60
CA MET A 20 -1.61 -0.91 5.30
C MET A 20 -0.49 -1.94 5.14
N LEU A 21 0.31 -2.18 6.18
CA LEU A 21 1.37 -3.18 6.18
C LEU A 21 0.80 -4.60 6.00
N VAL A 22 -0.25 -4.95 6.74
CA VAL A 22 -0.91 -6.25 6.61
C VAL A 22 -1.48 -6.43 5.21
N PHE A 23 -2.17 -5.41 4.69
CA PHE A 23 -2.75 -5.47 3.35
C PHE A 23 -1.67 -5.62 2.26
N ALA A 24 -0.53 -4.93 2.41
CA ALA A 24 0.62 -5.06 1.52
C ALA A 24 1.23 -6.47 1.54
N ILE A 25 1.41 -7.06 2.73
CA ILE A 25 1.92 -8.42 2.89
C ILE A 25 0.99 -9.41 2.20
N LEU A 26 -0.32 -9.30 2.44
CA LEU A 26 -1.32 -10.18 1.81
C LEU A 26 -1.30 -10.04 0.27
N SER A 27 -1.23 -8.82 -0.25
CA SER A 27 -1.15 -8.53 -1.69
C SER A 27 0.11 -9.14 -2.34
N PHE A 28 1.26 -9.09 -1.65
CA PHE A 28 2.50 -9.70 -2.10
C PHE A 28 2.37 -11.22 -2.23
N PHE A 29 1.84 -11.90 -1.21
CA PHE A 29 1.62 -13.34 -1.25
C PHE A 29 0.66 -13.75 -2.38
N PHE A 30 -0.44 -13.02 -2.54
CA PHE A 30 -1.42 -13.30 -3.60
C PHE A 30 -0.82 -13.11 -4.99
N THR A 31 0.03 -12.10 -5.15
CA THR A 31 0.75 -11.84 -6.40
C THR A 31 1.72 -12.99 -6.73
N VAL A 32 2.54 -13.43 -5.78
CA VAL A 32 3.47 -14.56 -5.98
C VAL A 32 2.70 -15.84 -6.35
N PHE A 33 1.57 -16.08 -5.69
CA PHE A 33 0.70 -17.23 -5.98
C PHE A 33 0.16 -17.21 -7.41
N ILE A 34 -0.36 -16.06 -7.87
CA ILE A 34 -0.85 -15.90 -9.24
C ILE A 34 0.27 -16.15 -10.26
N VAL A 35 1.47 -15.62 -10.01
CA VAL A 35 2.59 -15.79 -10.94
C VAL A 35 3.08 -17.23 -10.99
N GLN A 36 3.13 -17.95 -9.85
CA GLN A 36 3.50 -19.36 -9.82
C GLN A 36 2.50 -20.24 -10.59
N ILE A 37 1.20 -20.02 -10.40
CA ILE A 37 0.17 -20.74 -11.16
C ILE A 37 0.23 -20.36 -12.64
N GLY A 38 0.35 -19.08 -12.98
CA GLY A 38 0.45 -18.61 -14.36
C GLY A 38 1.65 -19.17 -15.10
N ALA A 39 2.81 -19.24 -14.45
CA ALA A 39 4.01 -19.84 -15.03
C ALA A 39 3.86 -21.35 -15.25
N GLY A 40 3.22 -22.06 -14.31
CA GLY A 40 2.91 -23.49 -14.45
C GLY A 40 1.97 -23.79 -15.61
N LEU A 41 1.00 -22.91 -15.89
CA LEU A 41 0.10 -23.02 -17.05
C LEU A 41 0.77 -22.69 -18.38
N ALA A 42 1.82 -21.85 -18.37
CA ALA A 42 2.60 -21.50 -19.56
C ALA A 42 3.68 -22.53 -19.94
N GLY A 43 3.81 -23.63 -19.18
CA GLY A 43 4.81 -24.68 -19.45
C GLY A 43 6.26 -24.27 -19.15
N TYR A 44 6.45 -23.12 -18.50
CA TYR A 44 7.76 -22.71 -18.00
C TYR A 44 8.00 -23.30 -16.62
N SER A 45 9.21 -23.81 -16.38
CA SER A 45 9.71 -24.13 -15.04
C SER A 45 10.56 -22.95 -14.57
N PRO A 46 9.96 -21.88 -14.02
CA PRO A 46 10.71 -20.70 -13.62
C PRO A 46 11.71 -21.07 -12.51
N ALA A 47 12.98 -20.67 -12.67
CA ALA A 47 13.85 -20.49 -11.52
C ALA A 47 13.15 -19.45 -10.61
N GLY A 48 12.70 -19.87 -9.43
CA GLY A 48 11.77 -19.11 -8.59
C GLY A 48 12.20 -17.67 -8.27
N ASP A 49 13.49 -17.37 -8.41
CA ASP A 49 14.10 -16.07 -8.19
C ASP A 49 13.49 -14.95 -9.07
N PHE A 50 13.17 -15.22 -10.33
CA PHE A 50 12.59 -14.19 -11.22
C PHE A 50 11.12 -13.89 -10.90
N VAL A 51 10.37 -14.88 -10.41
CA VAL A 51 8.98 -14.72 -9.99
C VAL A 51 8.91 -13.88 -8.73
N VAL A 52 9.79 -14.16 -7.76
CA VAL A 52 9.89 -13.39 -6.51
C VAL A 52 10.39 -11.97 -6.79
N LEU A 53 11.33 -11.79 -7.72
CA LEU A 53 11.82 -10.47 -8.12
C LEU A 53 10.73 -9.63 -8.80
N SER A 54 9.98 -10.17 -9.77
CA SER A 54 8.86 -9.45 -10.40
C SER A 54 7.74 -9.14 -9.41
N ALA A 55 7.42 -10.06 -8.50
CA ALA A 55 6.43 -9.82 -7.45
C ALA A 55 6.89 -8.74 -6.46
N ALA A 56 8.18 -8.72 -6.10
CA ALA A 56 8.76 -7.70 -5.23
C ALA A 56 8.70 -6.30 -5.86
N ILE A 57 9.06 -6.19 -7.14
CA ILE A 57 9.01 -4.91 -7.87
C ILE A 57 7.56 -4.43 -8.06
N LEU A 58 6.62 -5.31 -8.39
CA LEU A 58 5.21 -4.96 -8.54
C LEU A 58 4.60 -4.50 -7.21
N SER A 59 4.92 -5.19 -6.11
CA SER A 59 4.47 -4.81 -4.77
C SER A 59 5.04 -3.46 -4.34
N ALA A 60 6.33 -3.19 -4.60
CA ALA A 60 6.93 -1.88 -4.32
C ALA A 60 6.24 -0.77 -5.12
N SER A 61 5.90 -1.03 -6.39
CA SER A 61 5.22 -0.08 -7.28
C SER A 61 3.80 0.24 -6.81
N ALA A 62 3.05 -0.76 -6.36
CA ALA A 62 1.69 -0.59 -5.84
C ALA A 62 1.65 0.25 -4.55
N ILE A 63 2.63 0.07 -3.65
CA ILE A 63 2.75 0.86 -2.42
C ILE A 63 3.02 2.33 -2.75
N MET A 64 3.94 2.62 -3.67
CA MET A 64 4.21 4.01 -4.10
C MET A 64 3.00 4.65 -4.80
N ALA A 65 2.29 3.90 -5.64
CA ALA A 65 1.06 4.39 -6.28
C ALA A 65 -0.03 4.71 -5.25
N GLY A 66 -0.21 3.86 -4.24
CA GLY A 66 -1.16 4.07 -3.14
C GLY A 66 -0.84 5.24 -2.21
N ALA A 67 0.41 5.70 -2.16
CA ALA A 67 0.79 6.91 -1.41
C ALA A 67 0.28 8.20 -2.09
N SER A 68 0.03 8.17 -3.40
CA SER A 68 -0.32 9.37 -4.19
C SER A 68 -1.71 9.95 -3.84
N PRO A 69 -2.78 9.15 -3.65
CA PRO A 69 -4.07 9.65 -3.18
C PRO A 69 -3.99 10.27 -1.78
N MET A 70 -3.17 9.71 -0.89
CA MET A 70 -3.03 10.20 0.48
C MET A 70 -2.35 11.58 0.52
N SER A 71 -1.35 11.79 -0.35
CA SER A 71 -0.75 13.11 -0.60
C SER A 71 -1.75 14.11 -1.20
N SER A 72 -2.67 13.66 -2.07
CA SER A 72 -3.70 14.53 -2.65
C SER A 72 -4.77 14.96 -1.64
N LEU A 73 -5.09 14.12 -0.66
CA LEU A 73 -6.05 14.44 0.41
C LEU A 73 -5.46 15.42 1.43
N SER A 74 -4.15 15.37 1.67
CA SER A 74 -3.43 16.34 2.51
C SER A 74 -3.36 17.76 1.92
N GLY A 75 -3.69 17.91 0.63
CA GLY A 75 -3.59 19.18 -0.11
C GLY A 75 -4.91 19.89 -0.36
N LEU A 76 -6.06 19.37 0.13
CA LEU A 76 -7.34 20.06 -0.04
C LEU A 76 -7.38 21.31 0.86
N PRO A 77 -7.35 22.53 0.31
CA PRO A 77 -7.56 23.73 1.10
C PRO A 77 -9.04 23.79 1.50
N ASP A 78 -9.33 24.06 2.77
CA ASP A 78 -10.68 24.39 3.22
C ASP A 78 -11.20 25.61 2.44
N THR A 79 -11.92 25.36 1.36
CA THR A 79 -12.57 26.38 0.52
C THR A 79 -13.84 26.96 1.16
N ASP A 80 -13.92 26.98 2.49
CA ASP A 80 -15.07 27.47 3.27
C ASP A 80 -14.85 28.88 3.86
N SER A 81 -13.83 29.61 3.42
CA SER A 81 -13.55 31.00 3.84
C SER A 81 -14.08 32.06 2.85
N ARG A 82 -15.09 31.73 2.03
CA ARG A 82 -15.72 32.65 1.06
C ARG A 82 -17.03 33.34 1.50
N SER A 83 -17.26 33.45 2.80
CA SER A 83 -18.29 34.37 3.32
C SER A 83 -18.12 34.59 4.81
N GLN A 84 -17.34 35.60 5.21
CA GLN A 84 -17.67 36.65 6.20
C GLN A 84 -16.62 37.76 6.12
#